data_AF-A0A6U0J908-F1
#
_entry.id   AF-A0A6U0J908-F1
#
_cell.length_a   1.000
_cell.length_b   1.000
_cell.length_c   1.000
_cell.angle_alpha   90.00
_cell.angle_beta   90.00
_cell.angle_gamma   90.00
#
_symmetry.space_group_name_H-M   'P 1'
#
loop_
_entity.id
_entity.type
_entity.pdbx_description
1 polymer ?
#
loop_
_entity_poly.entity_id
_entity_poly.type
_entity_poly.pdbx_seq_one_letter_code
_entity_poly.pdbx_strand_id
1 'polypeptide(L)'
;ALLRMDMAYYDLKDVAGTASLISAQAAKYNKGVGRKLGEGIQFFVTLIGGFAYALYASWKTTLITLTVVPFMAGSALFMLKVTQGQTSRSTKNYEEAGSICYMTVSSIKTVLSLNACRTMLNKYKQATLKAYRAAVGFVPWIGLANGSVMASF
;
A
#
# COMPACT_ATOMS: atom_id res chain seq x y z
N ALA A 1 21.19 21.27 0.10
CA ALA A 1 21.67 20.52 1.28
C ALA A 1 22.63 19.40 0.87
N LEU A 2 22.25 18.50 -0.05
CA LEU A 2 23.17 17.45 -0.55
C LEU A 2 24.47 17.99 -1.14
N LEU A 3 24.40 19.02 -1.99
CA LEU A 3 25.58 19.70 -2.56
C LEU A 3 26.55 20.33 -1.53
N ARG A 4 26.21 20.31 -0.23
CA ARG A 4 27.05 20.81 0.87
C ARG A 4 27.63 19.68 1.73
N MET A 5 27.39 18.42 1.40
CA MET A 5 27.93 17.30 2.18
C MET A 5 29.40 17.04 1.83
N ASP A 6 30.15 16.55 2.82
CA ASP A 6 31.58 16.25 2.68
C ASP A 6 31.84 15.18 1.61
N MET A 7 33.03 15.22 1.01
CA MET A 7 33.43 14.30 -0.05
C MET A 7 33.43 12.83 0.42
N ALA A 8 33.72 12.59 1.70
CA ALA A 8 33.63 11.27 2.35
C ALA A 8 32.20 10.69 2.36
N TYR A 9 31.16 11.53 2.35
CA TYR A 9 29.77 11.09 2.26
C TYR A 9 29.45 10.47 0.89
N TYR A 10 30.06 10.99 -0.17
CA TYR A 10 29.87 10.52 -1.54
C TYR A 10 30.71 9.28 -1.87
N ASP A 11 31.79 9.03 -1.13
CA ASP A 11 32.64 7.85 -1.30
C ASP A 11 31.99 6.58 -0.71
N LEU A 12 31.17 6.76 0.34
CA LEU A 12 30.43 5.68 0.99
C LEU A 12 29.07 5.38 0.32
N LYS A 13 28.59 6.24 -0.58
CA LYS A 13 27.20 6.23 -1.04
C LYS A 13 27.10 6.41 -2.55
N ASP A 14 26.48 5.45 -3.23
CA ASP A 14 26.28 5.52 -4.68
C ASP A 14 25.50 6.78 -5.09
N VAL A 15 26.18 7.68 -5.81
CA VAL A 15 25.69 9.02 -6.13
C VAL A 15 24.50 8.96 -7.11
N ALA A 16 24.51 7.98 -8.02
CA ALA A 16 23.45 7.75 -9.01
C ALA A 16 22.17 7.18 -8.36
N GLY A 17 22.32 6.19 -7.47
CA GLY A 17 21.22 5.64 -6.69
C GLY A 17 20.58 6.67 -5.75
N THR A 18 21.38 7.54 -5.14
CA THR A 18 20.88 8.52 -4.16
C THR A 18 19.98 9.59 -4.80
N ALA A 19 20.32 10.10 -5.98
CA ALA A 19 19.52 11.10 -6.69
C ALA A 19 18.13 10.55 -7.12
N SER A 20 18.10 9.32 -7.62
CA SER A 20 16.85 8.64 -8.00
C SER A 20 15.99 8.30 -6.78
N LEU A 21 16.61 7.85 -5.68
CA LEU A 21 15.95 7.61 -4.40
C LEU A 21 15.30 8.88 -3.86
N ILE A 22 16.02 10.00 -3.81
CA ILE A 22 15.47 11.27 -3.33
C ILE A 22 14.30 11.72 -4.19
N SER A 23 14.42 11.61 -5.52
CA SER A 23 13.34 11.95 -6.44
C SER A 23 12.10 11.09 -6.19
N ALA A 24 12.28 9.79 -5.98
CA ALA A 24 11.19 8.87 -5.63
C ALA A 24 10.56 9.20 -4.27
N GLN A 25 11.35 9.52 -3.26
CA GLN A 25 10.86 9.88 -1.92
C GLN A 25 10.15 11.24 -1.94
N ALA A 26 10.65 12.22 -2.69
CA ALA A 26 10.01 13.50 -2.91
C ALA A 26 8.66 13.34 -3.63
N ALA A 27 8.58 12.46 -4.65
CA ALA A 27 7.33 12.16 -5.32
C ALA A 27 6.29 11.51 -4.37
N LYS A 28 6.72 10.59 -3.48
CA LYS A 28 5.84 10.02 -2.46
C LYS A 28 5.37 11.08 -1.46
N TYR A 29 6.26 11.95 -1.01
CA TYR A 29 5.92 13.06 -0.12
C TYR A 29 4.89 13.99 -0.75
N ASN A 30 5.11 14.44 -2.00
CA ASN A 30 4.16 15.29 -2.72
C ASN A 30 2.79 14.63 -2.90
N LYS A 31 2.75 13.32 -3.19
CA LYS A 31 1.48 12.57 -3.28
C LYS A 31 0.75 12.50 -1.93
N GLY A 32 1.49 12.38 -0.83
CA GLY A 32 0.94 12.35 0.53
C GLY A 32 0.50 13.72 1.05
N VAL A 33 1.20 14.80 0.69
CA VAL A 33 0.89 16.15 1.17
C VAL A 33 -0.17 16.80 0.30
N GLY A 34 -0.05 16.76 -1.03
CA GLY A 34 -1.00 17.48 -1.90
C GLY A 34 -2.39 16.85 -1.88
N ARG A 35 -2.52 15.65 -2.45
CA ARG A 35 -3.84 15.05 -2.68
C ARG A 35 -4.47 14.52 -1.41
N LYS A 36 -3.70 13.85 -0.55
CA LYS A 36 -4.24 13.21 0.65
C LYS A 36 -4.62 14.21 1.76
N LEU A 37 -3.87 15.30 1.93
CA LEU A 37 -4.31 16.36 2.85
C LEU A 37 -5.49 17.14 2.30
N GLY A 38 -5.54 17.41 0.99
CA GLY A 38 -6.69 18.04 0.35
C GLY A 38 -7.98 17.25 0.55
N GLU A 39 -7.94 15.94 0.27
CA GLU A 39 -9.04 15.01 0.57
C GLU A 39 -9.41 15.04 2.06
N GLY A 40 -8.42 15.04 2.97
CA GLY A 40 -8.64 15.11 4.40
C GLY A 40 -9.40 16.37 4.83
N ILE A 41 -8.92 17.54 4.42
CA ILE A 41 -9.54 18.83 4.74
C ILE A 41 -10.97 18.89 4.17
N GLN A 42 -11.17 18.42 2.94
CA GLN A 42 -12.50 18.36 2.33
C GLN A 42 -13.47 17.51 3.16
N PHE A 43 -13.05 16.32 3.60
CA PHE A 43 -13.88 15.48 4.46
C PHE A 43 -14.16 16.10 5.82
N PHE A 44 -13.19 16.78 6.43
CA PHE A 44 -13.40 17.50 7.70
C PHE A 44 -14.43 18.63 7.55
N VAL A 45 -14.31 19.45 6.52
CA VAL A 45 -15.25 20.55 6.25
C VAL A 45 -16.65 20.00 5.95
N THR A 46 -16.74 18.94 5.14
CA THR A 46 -18.01 18.31 4.79
C THR A 46 -18.69 17.70 6.02
N LEU A 47 -17.93 17.11 6.94
CA LEU A 47 -18.46 16.53 8.17
C LEU A 47 -19.04 17.62 9.09
N ILE A 48 -18.30 18.71 9.30
CA ILE A 48 -18.77 19.84 10.13
C ILE A 48 -19.98 20.53 9.49
N GLY A 49 -19.92 20.82 8.18
CA GLY A 49 -21.01 21.45 7.45
C GLY A 49 -22.27 20.59 7.40
N GLY A 50 -22.12 19.28 7.15
CA GLY A 50 -23.24 18.34 7.16
C GLY A 50 -23.88 18.19 8.54
N PHE A 51 -23.08 18.18 9.61
CA PHE A 51 -23.58 18.11 10.98
C PHE A 51 -24.34 19.37 11.39
N ALA A 52 -23.82 20.55 11.03
CA ALA A 52 -24.48 21.83 11.27
C ALA A 52 -25.83 21.93 10.52
N TYR A 53 -25.87 21.50 9.25
CA TYR A 53 -27.09 21.47 8.46
C TYR A 53 -28.12 20.46 9.02
N ALA A 54 -27.68 19.28 9.45
CA ALA A 54 -28.56 18.26 10.02
C ALA A 54 -29.26 18.77 11.29
N LEU A 55 -28.51 19.42 12.19
CA LEU A 55 -29.05 20.01 13.42
C LEU A 55 -30.06 21.13 13.16
N TYR A 56 -29.85 21.92 12.10
CA TYR A 56 -30.77 22.98 11.71
C TYR A 56 -32.10 22.45 11.14
N ALA A 57 -32.06 21.38 10.34
CA ALA A 57 -33.24 20.87 9.65
C ALA A 57 -34.23 20.16 10.59
N SER A 58 -33.76 19.26 11.46
CA SER A 58 -34.60 18.55 12.42
C SER A 58 -33.75 17.74 13.40
N TRP A 59 -34.00 17.92 14.71
CA TRP A 59 -33.30 17.20 15.77
C TRP A 59 -33.47 15.67 15.68
N LYS A 60 -34.64 15.22 15.21
CA LYS A 60 -35.00 13.80 15.13
C LYS A 60 -34.25 13.03 14.03
N THR A 61 -33.99 13.65 12.87
CA THR A 61 -33.18 13.02 11.80
C THR A 61 -31.71 12.94 12.18
N THR A 62 -31.18 13.96 12.85
CA THR A 62 -29.77 14.01 13.29
C THR A 62 -29.41 12.86 14.24
N LEU A 63 -30.31 12.52 15.17
CA LEU A 63 -30.11 11.43 16.12
C LEU A 63 -29.97 10.06 15.45
N ILE A 64 -30.73 9.84 14.38
CA ILE A 64 -30.66 8.61 13.58
C ILE A 64 -29.33 8.56 12.81
N THR A 65 -28.94 9.67 12.17
CA THR A 65 -27.68 9.75 11.40
C THR A 65 -26.45 9.57 12.30
N LEU A 66 -26.45 10.15 13.50
CA LEU A 66 -25.37 10.02 14.48
C LEU A 66 -25.15 8.56 14.91
N THR A 67 -26.19 7.72 14.87
CA THR A 67 -26.09 6.30 15.24
C THR A 67 -25.52 5.46 14.08
N VAL A 68 -25.81 5.84 12.83
CA VAL A 68 -25.34 5.13 11.63
C VAL A 68 -23.87 5.45 11.31
N VAL A 69 -23.42 6.69 11.54
CA VAL A 69 -22.04 7.12 11.30
C VAL A 69 -20.97 6.25 11.99
N PRO A 70 -21.04 5.93 13.30
CA PRO A 70 -20.04 5.09 13.97
C PRO A 70 -20.09 3.64 13.49
N PHE A 71 -21.26 3.12 13.12
CA PHE A 71 -21.39 1.79 12.51
C PHE A 71 -20.68 1.72 11.16
N MET A 72 -20.88 2.74 10.32
CA MET A 72 -20.22 2.84 9.01
C MET A 72 -18.71 3.05 9.15
N ALA A 73 -18.26 3.88 10.10
CA ALA A 73 -16.85 4.09 10.41
C ALA A 73 -16.18 2.81 10.92
N GLY A 74 -16.86 2.02 11.76
CA GLY A 74 -16.37 0.73 12.23
C GLY A 74 -16.11 -0.27 11.10
N SER A 75 -17.05 -0.37 10.15
CA SER A 75 -16.90 -1.19 8.95
C SER A 75 -15.71 -0.74 8.08
N ALA A 76 -15.58 0.57 7.85
CA ALA A 76 -14.48 1.13 7.06
C ALA A 76 -13.10 0.88 7.71
N LEU A 77 -12.99 1.02 9.04
CA LEU A 77 -11.74 0.74 9.76
C LEU A 77 -11.36 -0.74 9.71
N PHE A 78 -12.33 -1.63 9.83
CA PHE A 78 -12.11 -3.07 9.69
C PHE A 78 -11.57 -3.41 8.30
N MET A 79 -12.18 -2.88 7.24
CA MET A 79 -11.70 -3.03 5.87
C MET A 79 -10.27 -2.50 5.71
N LEU A 80 -9.98 -1.29 6.20
CA LEU A 80 -8.64 -0.70 6.10
C LEU A 80 -7.57 -1.57 6.77
N LYS A 81 -7.85 -2.15 7.94
CA LYS A 81 -6.92 -3.06 8.62
C LYS A 81 -6.68 -4.35 7.84
N VAL A 82 -7.75 -4.91 7.29
CA VAL A 82 -7.75 -6.11 6.45
C VAL A 82 -6.89 -5.87 5.19
N THR A 83 -7.09 -4.76 4.47
CA THR A 83 -6.30 -4.39 3.28
C THR A 83 -4.84 -4.05 3.61
N GLN A 84 -4.55 -3.35 4.71
CA GLN A 84 -3.17 -3.05 5.11
C GLN A 84 -2.39 -4.33 5.47
N GLY A 85 -3.01 -5.22 6.25
CA GLY A 85 -2.42 -6.51 6.62
C GLY A 85 -2.09 -7.36 5.39
N GLN A 86 -3.00 -7.38 4.40
CA GLN A 86 -2.80 -8.09 3.14
C GLN A 86 -1.65 -7.50 2.31
N THR A 87 -1.58 -6.17 2.22
CA THR A 87 -0.53 -5.49 1.44
C THR A 87 0.84 -5.86 1.98
N SER A 88 1.03 -5.79 3.30
CA SER A 88 2.28 -6.16 3.98
C SER A 88 2.66 -7.63 3.77
N ARG A 89 1.68 -8.54 3.82
CA ARG A 89 1.92 -9.97 3.61
C ARG A 89 2.23 -10.30 2.15
N SER A 90 1.57 -9.61 1.22
CA SER A 90 1.81 -9.77 -0.21
C SER A 90 3.20 -9.26 -0.59
N THR A 91 3.61 -8.07 -0.11
CA THR A 91 4.96 -7.55 -0.37
C THR A 91 6.04 -8.50 0.12
N LYS A 92 5.91 -9.07 1.32
CA LYS A 92 6.89 -10.06 1.84
C LYS A 92 7.01 -11.31 0.96
N ASN A 93 5.89 -11.85 0.46
CA ASN A 93 5.91 -13.03 -0.41
C ASN A 93 6.51 -12.70 -1.80
N TYR A 94 6.27 -11.48 -2.31
CA TYR A 94 6.86 -11.02 -3.57
C TYR A 94 8.35 -10.69 -3.43
N GLU A 95 8.79 -10.20 -2.26
CA GLU A 95 10.21 -9.99 -1.93
C GLU A 95 11.00 -11.30 -1.97
N GLU A 96 10.44 -12.39 -1.44
CA GLU A 96 11.07 -13.73 -1.50
C GLU A 96 11.28 -14.20 -2.96
N ALA A 97 10.26 -14.05 -3.82
CA ALA A 97 10.35 -14.38 -5.24
C ALA A 97 11.34 -13.46 -5.99
N GLY A 98 11.35 -12.17 -5.67
CA GLY A 98 12.28 -11.18 -6.22
C GLY A 98 13.73 -11.48 -5.86
N SER A 99 13.99 -11.90 -4.62
CA SER A 99 15.32 -12.30 -4.16
C SER A 99 15.87 -13.50 -4.93
N ILE A 100 15.06 -14.54 -5.15
CA ILE A 100 15.46 -15.72 -5.94
C ILE A 100 15.82 -15.31 -7.38
N CYS A 101 15.01 -14.44 -7.99
CA CYS A 101 15.27 -13.91 -9.32
C CYS A 101 16.60 -13.13 -9.35
N TYR A 102 16.79 -12.21 -8.39
CA TYR A 102 18.00 -11.42 -8.27
C TYR A 102 19.25 -12.28 -8.12
N MET A 103 19.23 -13.29 -7.22
CA MET A 103 20.35 -14.22 -7.04
C MET A 103 20.66 -15.00 -8.33
N THR A 104 19.63 -15.40 -9.08
CA THR A 104 19.81 -16.13 -10.34
C THR A 104 20.45 -15.27 -11.42
N VAL A 105 19.98 -14.02 -11.56
CA VAL A 105 20.48 -13.07 -12.56
C VAL A 105 21.89 -12.59 -12.21
N SER A 106 22.13 -12.27 -10.93
CA SER A 106 23.45 -11.83 -10.45
C SER A 106 24.51 -12.91 -10.61
N SER A 107 24.14 -14.18 -10.46
CA SER A 107 25.07 -15.32 -10.52
C SER A 107 24.86 -16.19 -11.77
N ILE A 108 24.47 -15.58 -12.89
CA ILE A 108 24.07 -16.31 -14.11
C ILE A 108 25.16 -17.25 -14.63
N LYS A 109 26.44 -16.83 -14.56
CA LYS A 109 27.59 -17.64 -15.00
C LYS A 109 27.71 -18.93 -14.19
N THR A 110 27.50 -18.86 -12.88
CA THR A 110 27.53 -20.01 -11.96
C THR A 110 26.34 -20.93 -12.19
N VAL A 111 25.15 -20.37 -12.42
CA VAL A 111 23.94 -21.16 -12.70
C VAL A 111 24.10 -21.96 -13.99
N LEU A 112 24.70 -21.36 -15.03
CA LEU A 112 25.00 -22.00 -16.29
C LEU A 112 26.09 -23.07 -16.16
N SER A 113 27.17 -22.80 -15.42
CA SER A 113 28.25 -23.79 -15.21
C SER A 113 27.78 -25.04 -14.47
N LEU A 114 26.81 -24.89 -13.56
CA LEU A 114 26.17 -25.99 -12.83
C LEU A 114 24.97 -26.61 -13.55
N ASN A 115 24.59 -26.13 -14.75
CA ASN A 115 23.36 -26.53 -15.46
C ASN A 115 22.08 -26.46 -14.59
N ALA A 116 22.05 -25.58 -13.58
CA ALA A 116 21.01 -25.54 -12.55
C ALA A 116 19.81 -24.63 -12.90
N CYS A 117 19.71 -24.19 -14.16
CA CYS A 117 18.69 -23.25 -14.62
C CYS A 117 17.25 -23.77 -14.35
N ARG A 118 16.98 -25.04 -14.64
CA ARG A 118 15.68 -25.68 -14.39
C ARG A 118 15.31 -25.67 -12.89
N THR A 119 16.30 -25.90 -12.02
CA THR A 119 16.10 -25.93 -10.57
C THR A 119 15.74 -24.55 -10.02
N MET A 120 16.45 -23.50 -10.45
CA MET A 120 16.16 -22.12 -10.04
C MET A 120 14.82 -21.63 -10.60
N LEU A 121 14.49 -21.99 -11.85
CA LEU A 121 13.20 -21.70 -12.46
C LEU A 121 12.04 -22.34 -11.68
N ASN A 122 12.19 -23.59 -11.26
CA ASN A 122 11.19 -24.26 -10.43
C ASN A 122 11.03 -23.57 -9.06
N LYS A 123 12.12 -23.15 -8.41
CA LYS A 123 12.06 -22.38 -7.15
C LYS A 123 11.33 -21.05 -7.32
N TYR A 124 11.61 -20.31 -8.39
CA TYR A 124 10.91 -19.07 -8.70
C TYR A 124 9.42 -19.30 -8.97
N LYS A 125 9.08 -20.34 -9.74
CA LYS A 125 7.68 -20.72 -10.01
C LYS A 125 6.92 -21.08 -8.74
N GLN A 126 7.56 -21.76 -7.78
CA GLN A 126 6.94 -22.09 -6.49
C GLN A 126 6.74 -20.84 -5.62
N ALA A 127 7.73 -19.97 -5.52
CA ALA A 127 7.64 -18.73 -4.75
C ALA A 127 6.54 -17.80 -5.30
N THR A 128 6.45 -17.65 -6.62
CA THR A 128 5.41 -16.86 -7.29
C THR A 128 4.01 -17.49 -7.14
N LEU A 129 3.87 -18.82 -7.21
CA LEU A 129 2.60 -19.51 -6.94
C LEU A 129 2.12 -19.30 -5.49
N LYS A 130 3.03 -19.32 -4.52
CA LYS A 130 2.73 -19.05 -3.11
C LYS A 130 2.24 -17.61 -2.92
N ALA A 131 2.90 -16.64 -3.55
CA ALA A 131 2.47 -15.24 -3.55
C ALA A 131 1.09 -15.07 -4.21
N TYR A 132 0.88 -15.71 -5.36
CA TYR A 132 -0.39 -15.65 -6.11
C TYR A 132 -1.55 -16.24 -5.31
N ARG A 133 -1.40 -17.44 -4.72
CA ARG A 133 -2.44 -18.06 -3.89
C ARG A 133 -2.81 -17.21 -2.68
N ALA A 134 -1.80 -16.62 -2.01
CA ALA A 134 -2.02 -15.72 -0.89
C ALA A 134 -2.77 -14.44 -1.30
N ALA A 135 -2.51 -13.92 -2.51
CA ALA A 135 -3.21 -12.76 -3.05
C ALA A 135 -4.67 -13.09 -3.42
N VAL A 136 -4.88 -14.18 -4.17
CA VAL A 136 -6.21 -14.57 -4.70
C VAL A 136 -7.18 -15.00 -3.60
N GLY A 137 -6.71 -15.72 -2.58
CA GLY A 137 -7.57 -16.17 -1.47
C GLY A 137 -8.23 -15.03 -0.68
N PHE A 138 -7.74 -13.80 -0.84
CA PHE A 138 -8.21 -12.63 -0.11
C PHE A 138 -9.04 -11.66 -0.97
N VAL A 139 -8.99 -11.78 -2.30
CA VAL A 139 -9.86 -11.06 -3.23
C VAL A 139 -11.35 -11.16 -2.89
N PRO A 140 -11.92 -12.33 -2.54
CA PRO A 140 -13.34 -12.41 -2.17
C PRO A 140 -13.66 -11.62 -0.89
N TRP A 141 -12.71 -11.51 0.04
CA TRP A 141 -12.86 -10.73 1.28
C TRP A 141 -12.91 -9.22 1.01
N ILE A 142 -12.06 -8.73 0.10
CA ILE A 142 -12.12 -7.33 -0.36
C ILE A 142 -13.41 -7.06 -1.13
N GLY A 143 -13.84 -8.01 -1.98
CA GLY A 143 -15.08 -7.91 -2.74
C GLY A 143 -16.31 -7.82 -1.84
N LEU A 144 -16.40 -8.68 -0.82
CA LEU A 144 -17.47 -8.63 0.19
C LEU A 144 -17.46 -7.33 0.98
N ALA A 145 -16.28 -6.84 1.37
CA ALA A 145 -16.16 -5.59 2.10
C ALA A 145 -16.57 -4.37 1.25
N ASN A 146 -16.18 -4.32 -0.02
CA ASN A 146 -16.60 -3.24 -0.92
C ASN A 146 -18.11 -3.34 -1.24
N GLY A 147 -18.64 -4.56 -1.36
CA GLY A 147 -20.07 -4.80 -1.57
C GLY A 147 -20.94 -4.34 -0.40
N SER A 148 -20.49 -4.53 0.85
CA SER A 148 -21.23 -4.04 2.02
C SER A 148 -21.23 -2.51 2.12
N VAL A 149 -20.14 -1.85 1.69
CA VAL A 149 -20.08 -0.38 1.60
C VAL A 149 -21.02 0.14 0.51
N MET A 150 -21.09 -0.52 -0.65
CA MET A 150 -22.03 -0.14 -1.72
C MET A 150 -23.49 -0.40 -1.35
N ALA A 151 -23.79 -1.49 -0.65
CA ALA A 151 -25.15 -1.83 -0.21
C ALA A 151 -25.68 -0.92 0.91
N SER A 152 -24.81 -0.10 1.51
CA SER A 152 -25.19 0.87 2.55
C SER A 152 -25.63 2.23 1.98
N PHE A 153 -25.56 2.42 0.66
CA PHE A 153 -26.00 3.63 -0.07
C PHE A 153 -27.31 3.41 -0.81
#